data_AF-A0A916A9K9-F1
#
_entry.id   AF-A0A916A9K9-F1
#
_cell.length_a   1.000
_cell.length_b   1.000
_cell.length_c   1.000
_cell.angle_alpha   90.00
_cell.angle_beta   90.00
_cell.angle_gamma   90.00
#
_symmetry.space_group_name_H-M   'P 1'
#
loop_
_entity.id
_entity.type
_entity.pdbx_description
1 polymer ?
#
loop_
_entity_poly.entity_id
_entity_poly.type
_entity_poly.pdbx_seq_one_letter_code
_entity_poly.pdbx_strand_id
1 'polypeptide(L)'
;MGEKTVLRRCLNLMLLAACAWAAGMAIADTDRPTKFTNRDTIGNTRHNLTQRQASGGPAGATMDSFRNDYEEVCVYCHTPHGANRTVTAPLWNRTMKTNTYQTYDLLGTSTLTQPVTQPGVSSLTCLSCHDGTTAVDSIINMPGAGRYNAAQETQETTDFLNSWNNRRGPDANVHGRLANTECVSCHSPAGGFSGLGATDFTVFAIGTDLRNDHPVGIRFPAAGPGTDFKDPQRRDGRMAWFDGNGNARPDSNEIRLYNAGGGDGYEVECASCHDPHGVPSAGPGSQFNATFLRVSNTGSAVCQSCHSK
;
A
#
# COMPACT_ATOMS: atom_id res chain seq x y z
N MET A 1 37.45 -53.12 24.47
CA MET A 1 36.00 -52.83 24.43
C MET A 1 35.67 -51.35 24.77
N GLY A 2 36.55 -50.37 24.52
CA GLY A 2 36.36 -48.97 24.97
C GLY A 2 36.14 -47.92 23.87
N GLU A 3 36.74 -48.06 22.69
CA GLU A 3 36.78 -46.96 21.70
C GLU A 3 35.51 -46.80 20.84
N LYS A 4 34.88 -47.92 20.44
CA LYS A 4 33.71 -47.88 19.54
C LYS A 4 32.44 -47.32 20.22
N THR A 5 32.39 -47.35 21.56
CA THR A 5 31.26 -46.87 22.36
C THR A 5 31.33 -45.36 22.61
N VAL A 6 32.53 -44.79 22.66
CA VAL A 6 32.75 -43.34 22.84
C VAL A 6 32.43 -42.58 21.54
N LEU A 7 32.84 -43.11 20.39
CA LEU A 7 32.58 -42.46 19.09
C LEU A 7 31.09 -42.37 18.74
N ARG A 8 30.30 -43.41 19.10
CA ARG A 8 28.83 -43.40 18.94
C ARG A 8 28.12 -42.41 19.87
N ARG A 9 28.67 -42.14 21.07
CA ARG A 9 28.12 -41.15 21.99
C ARG A 9 28.43 -39.71 21.55
N CYS A 10 29.63 -39.46 21.01
CA CYS A 10 29.96 -38.14 20.45
C CYS A 10 29.16 -37.82 19.18
N LEU A 11 28.91 -38.81 18.31
CA LEU A 11 28.13 -38.60 17.09
C LEU A 11 26.64 -38.33 17.37
N ASN A 12 26.06 -39.01 18.39
CA ASN A 12 24.68 -38.74 18.81
C ASN A 12 24.52 -37.39 19.53
N LEU A 13 25.52 -36.95 20.29
CA LEU A 13 25.53 -35.60 20.91
C LEU A 13 25.71 -34.49 19.87
N MET A 14 26.47 -34.72 18.79
CA MET A 14 26.59 -33.76 17.68
C MET A 14 25.32 -33.72 16.80
N LEU A 15 24.62 -34.84 16.58
CA LEU A 15 23.33 -34.84 15.88
C LEU A 15 22.21 -34.18 16.71
N LEU A 16 22.20 -34.37 18.03
CA LEU A 16 21.21 -33.70 18.90
C LEU A 16 21.48 -32.19 19.06
N ALA A 17 22.75 -31.76 19.04
CA ALA A 17 23.11 -30.34 19.02
C ALA A 17 22.81 -29.69 17.65
N ALA A 18 22.96 -30.41 16.54
CA ALA A 18 22.61 -29.93 15.20
C ALA A 18 21.10 -29.82 14.97
N CYS A 19 20.30 -30.73 15.56
CA CYS A 19 18.84 -30.64 15.51
C CYS A 19 18.26 -29.55 16.44
N ALA A 20 18.97 -29.16 17.50
CA ALA A 20 18.54 -28.08 18.39
C ALA A 20 18.81 -26.66 17.83
N TRP A 21 19.65 -26.53 16.81
CA TRP A 21 19.91 -25.26 16.10
C TRP A 21 19.16 -25.13 14.77
N ALA A 22 18.44 -26.19 14.35
CA ALA A 22 17.58 -26.17 13.17
C ALA A 22 16.10 -25.95 13.51
N ALA A 23 15.76 -25.67 14.78
CA ALA A 23 14.61 -24.86 15.11
C ALA A 23 14.95 -23.41 14.77
N GLY A 24 15.20 -23.15 13.47
CA GLY A 24 15.14 -21.80 12.94
C GLY A 24 13.83 -21.24 13.42
N MET A 25 13.92 -20.22 14.27
CA MET A 25 12.78 -19.48 14.74
C MET A 25 12.02 -19.06 13.48
N ALA A 26 10.92 -19.75 13.20
CA ALA A 26 9.89 -19.23 12.36
C ALA A 26 9.37 -18.00 13.12
N ILE A 27 10.00 -16.84 12.88
CA ILE A 27 9.43 -15.54 13.20
C ILE A 27 8.30 -15.38 12.19
N ALA A 28 7.22 -16.12 12.43
CA ALA A 28 5.97 -15.91 11.77
C ALA A 28 5.48 -14.51 12.17
N ASP A 29 5.31 -13.67 11.16
CA ASP A 29 4.22 -12.70 11.05
C ASP A 29 3.93 -11.83 12.28
N THR A 30 4.95 -11.18 12.81
CA THR A 30 4.74 -10.07 13.73
C THR A 30 5.24 -8.79 13.07
N ASP A 31 4.29 -7.89 12.80
CA ASP A 31 4.57 -6.47 12.58
C ASP A 31 5.54 -6.03 13.68
N ARG A 32 6.83 -5.87 13.32
CA ARG A 32 7.85 -5.55 14.31
C ARG A 32 7.48 -4.20 14.92
N PRO A 33 7.57 -4.03 16.25
CA PRO A 33 7.18 -2.78 16.90
C PRO A 33 7.90 -1.60 16.24
N THR A 34 7.19 -0.86 15.39
CA THR A 34 7.69 0.42 14.89
C THR A 34 7.49 1.42 16.04
N LYS A 35 8.29 2.49 16.10
CA LYS A 35 8.03 3.57 17.08
C LYS A 35 6.72 4.31 16.79
N PHE A 36 6.07 4.00 15.68
CA PHE A 36 4.79 4.56 15.27
C PHE A 36 3.68 3.54 15.50
N THR A 37 2.57 4.03 16.04
CA THR A 37 1.48 3.21 16.58
C THR A 37 0.56 2.62 15.50
N ASN A 38 0.84 2.90 14.21
CA ASN A 38 -0.02 2.61 13.06
C ASN A 38 -1.47 3.08 13.27
N ARG A 39 -1.63 4.26 13.87
CA ARG A 39 -2.90 4.81 14.34
C ARG A 39 -2.94 6.32 14.08
N ASP A 40 -4.12 6.90 14.20
CA ASP A 40 -4.35 8.35 14.22
C ASP A 40 -4.20 9.02 12.84
N THR A 41 -2.97 9.27 12.42
CA THR A 41 -2.69 10.01 11.18
C THR A 41 -1.81 9.17 10.27
N ILE A 42 -1.83 9.49 8.97
CA ILE A 42 -0.90 8.92 7.99
C ILE A 42 0.57 9.05 8.43
N GLY A 43 0.91 10.10 9.19
CA GLY A 43 2.24 10.34 9.78
C GLY A 43 2.75 9.22 10.69
N ASN A 44 1.85 8.47 11.32
CA ASN A 44 2.17 7.36 12.22
C ASN A 44 2.02 5.99 11.53
N THR A 45 1.92 5.94 10.20
CA THR A 45 1.76 4.72 9.40
C THR A 45 2.93 4.51 8.45
N ARG A 46 2.99 3.35 7.78
CA ARG A 46 4.01 3.04 6.76
C ARG A 46 4.02 3.99 5.55
N HIS A 47 2.97 4.77 5.35
CA HIS A 47 2.91 5.79 4.30
C HIS A 47 3.69 7.05 4.65
N ASN A 48 4.15 7.19 5.90
CA ASN A 48 5.17 8.15 6.22
C ASN A 48 6.55 7.55 5.92
N LEU A 49 7.02 7.81 4.70
CA LEU A 49 8.33 7.36 4.26
C LEU A 49 9.46 8.15 4.95
N THR A 50 9.21 9.19 5.74
CA THR A 50 10.30 9.77 6.57
C THR A 50 10.64 8.91 7.79
N GLN A 51 9.85 7.86 8.07
CA GLN A 51 10.00 7.04 9.28
C GLN A 51 11.33 6.26 9.33
N ARG A 52 11.98 6.33 10.51
CA ARG A 52 13.21 5.62 10.86
C ARG A 52 13.06 4.99 12.25
N GLN A 53 13.35 3.70 12.42
CA GLN A 53 13.31 3.07 13.75
C GLN A 53 14.52 3.54 14.59
N ALA A 54 14.26 4.19 15.74
CA ALA A 54 15.29 4.84 16.54
C ALA A 54 15.82 4.00 17.72
N SER A 55 15.88 2.67 17.61
CA SER A 55 16.51 1.77 18.61
C SER A 55 17.66 0.94 18.05
N GLY A 56 18.37 1.47 17.04
CA GLY A 56 19.75 1.04 16.75
C GLY A 56 19.94 -0.41 16.31
N GLY A 57 18.92 -1.05 15.73
CA GLY A 57 19.15 -2.16 14.79
C GLY A 57 19.75 -1.61 13.49
N PRO A 58 19.80 -2.37 12.36
CA PRO A 58 20.26 -1.86 11.06
C PRO A 58 19.35 -0.74 10.43
N ALA A 59 18.74 0.08 11.28
CA ALA A 59 17.75 1.11 11.05
C ALA A 59 18.36 2.51 11.22
N GLY A 60 18.13 3.35 10.21
CA GLY A 60 18.59 4.73 10.16
C GLY A 60 19.03 5.06 8.77
N ALA A 61 20.20 4.60 8.34
CA ALA A 61 20.84 4.96 7.08
C ALA A 61 20.66 3.94 5.94
N THR A 62 20.41 2.64 6.23
CA THR A 62 20.32 1.62 5.17
C THR A 62 19.20 1.92 4.18
N MET A 63 18.05 2.41 4.67
CA MET A 63 16.94 2.79 3.81
C MET A 63 17.25 4.00 2.94
N ASP A 64 18.20 4.86 3.33
CA ASP A 64 18.60 6.04 2.56
C ASP A 64 19.23 5.61 1.25
N SER A 65 19.86 4.43 1.18
CA SER A 65 20.38 3.92 -0.08
C SER A 65 19.30 3.46 -1.06
N PHE A 66 18.09 3.17 -0.59
CA PHE A 66 17.02 2.54 -1.38
C PHE A 66 15.81 3.45 -1.66
N ARG A 67 15.73 4.61 -0.98
CA ARG A 67 14.68 5.61 -1.17
C ARG A 67 15.10 6.96 -0.60
N ASN A 68 14.73 8.03 -1.28
CA ASN A 68 14.88 9.38 -0.79
C ASN A 68 13.97 9.62 0.43
N ASP A 69 14.55 10.22 1.46
CA ASP A 69 13.89 10.91 2.56
C ASP A 69 13.71 12.38 2.19
N TYR A 70 12.53 12.71 1.67
CA TYR A 70 12.17 14.07 1.28
C TYR A 70 11.76 14.94 2.48
N GLU A 71 11.93 14.44 3.72
CA GLU A 71 11.72 15.16 4.99
C GLU A 71 10.26 15.60 5.26
N GLU A 72 9.31 15.25 4.39
CA GLU A 72 7.88 15.58 4.52
C GLU A 72 7.01 14.35 4.25
N VAL A 73 5.93 14.16 5.01
CA VAL A 73 5.04 13.00 4.85
C VAL A 73 4.20 13.06 3.57
N CYS A 74 3.70 14.23 3.20
CA CYS A 74 2.75 14.38 2.09
C CYS A 74 3.42 14.40 0.71
N VAL A 75 4.70 14.75 0.64
CA VAL A 75 5.42 14.96 -0.63
C VAL A 75 5.44 13.73 -1.53
N TYR A 76 5.37 12.53 -0.93
CA TYR A 76 5.31 11.27 -1.65
C TYR A 76 4.01 11.06 -2.41
N CYS A 77 2.97 11.85 -2.13
CA CYS A 77 1.65 11.77 -2.76
C CYS A 77 1.24 13.09 -3.42
N HIS A 78 1.51 14.22 -2.77
CA HIS A 78 1.00 15.54 -3.13
C HIS A 78 2.13 16.56 -3.29
N THR A 79 1.91 17.53 -4.17
CA THR A 79 2.78 18.70 -4.32
C THR A 79 1.94 19.97 -4.44
N PRO A 80 2.29 21.08 -3.76
CA PRO A 80 1.52 22.32 -3.87
C PRO A 80 1.42 22.86 -5.31
N HIS A 81 2.41 22.58 -6.16
CA HIS A 81 2.48 23.04 -7.55
C HIS A 81 3.18 21.99 -8.43
N GLY A 82 3.00 22.05 -9.76
CA GLY A 82 3.69 21.10 -10.66
C GLY A 82 3.22 19.66 -10.46
N ALA A 83 1.92 19.50 -10.18
CA ALA A 83 1.28 18.20 -10.06
C ALA A 83 1.24 17.47 -11.40
N ASN A 84 1.14 16.15 -11.34
CA ASN A 84 1.16 15.26 -12.48
C ASN A 84 -0.07 15.53 -13.35
N ARG A 85 0.15 15.92 -14.60
CA ARG A 85 -0.91 16.31 -15.54
C ARG A 85 -1.51 15.13 -16.29
N THR A 86 -0.96 13.93 -16.15
CA THR A 86 -1.45 12.72 -16.84
C THR A 86 -2.48 11.96 -16.02
N VAL A 87 -2.74 12.39 -14.78
CA VAL A 87 -3.69 11.74 -13.87
C VAL A 87 -4.63 12.77 -13.24
N THR A 88 -5.92 12.43 -13.18
CA THR A 88 -6.95 13.29 -12.54
C THR A 88 -7.00 13.03 -11.04
N ALA A 89 -5.90 13.29 -10.33
CA ALA A 89 -5.79 13.14 -8.88
C ALA A 89 -5.40 14.48 -8.23
N PRO A 90 -5.84 14.77 -6.99
CA PRO A 90 -5.57 16.06 -6.34
C PRO A 90 -4.07 16.30 -6.18
N LEU A 91 -3.54 17.26 -6.93
CA LEU A 91 -2.16 17.73 -6.79
C LEU A 91 -1.11 16.61 -6.73
N TRP A 92 -1.28 15.56 -7.53
CA TRP A 92 -0.52 14.32 -7.42
C TRP A 92 0.96 14.52 -7.77
N ASN A 93 1.85 14.01 -6.92
CA ASN A 93 3.30 14.21 -7.08
C ASN A 93 4.07 12.96 -7.54
N ARG A 94 3.40 11.85 -7.87
CA ARG A 94 4.11 10.61 -8.23
C ARG A 94 4.19 10.40 -9.72
N THR A 95 5.21 9.65 -10.14
CA THR A 95 5.27 9.04 -11.47
C THR A 95 4.12 8.06 -11.65
N MET A 96 3.42 8.16 -12.78
CA MET A 96 2.29 7.31 -13.15
C MET A 96 2.64 6.52 -14.40
N LYS A 97 3.08 5.27 -14.23
CA LYS A 97 3.30 4.36 -15.37
C LYS A 97 1.98 3.79 -15.86
N THR A 98 1.85 3.65 -17.17
CA THR A 98 0.76 2.88 -17.76
C THR A 98 1.04 1.40 -17.60
N ASN A 99 0.27 0.73 -16.74
CA ASN A 99 0.33 -0.71 -16.53
C ASN A 99 -0.99 -1.36 -16.96
N THR A 100 -0.90 -2.61 -17.39
CA THR A 100 -2.07 -3.47 -17.59
C THR A 100 -2.12 -4.46 -16.43
N TYR A 101 -3.28 -4.54 -15.79
CA TYR A 101 -3.52 -5.38 -14.63
C TYR A 101 -4.30 -6.64 -15.03
N GLN A 102 -3.91 -7.77 -14.46
CA GLN A 102 -4.69 -9.00 -14.53
C GLN A 102 -5.79 -8.91 -13.48
N THR A 103 -7.05 -8.78 -13.90
CA THR A 103 -8.17 -8.66 -12.96
C THR A 103 -8.83 -10.01 -12.73
N TYR A 104 -9.59 -10.15 -11.64
CA TYR A 104 -10.35 -11.36 -11.30
C TYR A 104 -11.41 -11.74 -12.34
N ASP A 105 -11.72 -10.87 -13.31
CA ASP A 105 -12.52 -11.21 -14.49
C ASP A 105 -11.92 -12.40 -15.27
N LEU A 106 -10.58 -12.50 -15.31
CA LEU A 106 -9.85 -13.58 -15.96
C LEU A 106 -10.09 -14.95 -15.30
N LEU A 107 -10.66 -15.00 -14.09
CA LEU A 107 -11.01 -16.25 -13.42
C LEU A 107 -12.31 -16.87 -13.97
N GLY A 108 -13.11 -16.12 -14.73
CA GLY A 108 -14.33 -16.64 -15.37
C GLY A 108 -15.38 -17.15 -14.36
N THR A 109 -15.46 -16.54 -13.18
CA THR A 109 -16.36 -17.02 -12.12
C THR A 109 -17.82 -16.81 -12.51
N SER A 110 -18.65 -17.85 -12.43
CA SER A 110 -20.08 -17.80 -12.77
C SER A 110 -20.92 -16.87 -11.87
N THR A 111 -20.37 -16.49 -10.71
CA THR A 111 -21.01 -15.58 -9.75
C THR A 111 -20.74 -14.10 -10.03
N LEU A 112 -19.85 -13.78 -10.97
CA LEU A 112 -19.55 -12.40 -11.36
C LEU A 112 -20.59 -11.93 -12.38
N THR A 113 -21.47 -11.02 -11.96
CA THR A 113 -22.59 -10.54 -12.79
C THR A 113 -22.38 -9.14 -13.36
N GLN A 114 -21.33 -8.44 -12.94
CA GLN A 114 -21.07 -7.06 -13.33
C GLN A 114 -19.80 -6.98 -14.17
N PRO A 115 -19.75 -6.06 -15.15
CA PRO A 115 -18.53 -5.79 -15.91
C PRO A 115 -17.37 -5.40 -14.99
N VAL A 116 -16.17 -5.82 -15.37
CA VAL A 116 -14.92 -5.46 -14.71
C VAL A 116 -14.04 -4.72 -15.71
N THR A 117 -13.50 -3.59 -15.30
CA THR A 117 -12.60 -2.74 -16.08
C THR A 117 -11.19 -2.77 -15.50
N GLN A 118 -10.24 -2.09 -16.16
CA GLN A 118 -8.94 -1.84 -15.56
C GLN A 118 -9.07 -0.86 -14.39
N PRO A 119 -8.20 -0.92 -13.38
CA PRO A 119 -8.25 0.00 -12.23
C PRO A 119 -8.33 1.46 -12.68
N GLY A 120 -9.34 2.19 -12.20
CA GLY A 120 -9.49 3.61 -12.46
C GLY A 120 -8.48 4.44 -11.66
N VAL A 121 -8.48 5.75 -11.90
CA VAL A 121 -7.53 6.71 -11.31
C VAL A 121 -7.46 6.60 -9.78
N SER A 122 -8.58 6.33 -9.10
CA SER A 122 -8.62 6.23 -7.64
C SER A 122 -7.85 5.03 -7.07
N SER A 123 -7.75 3.94 -7.84
CA SER A 123 -6.91 2.78 -7.50
C SER A 123 -5.49 2.94 -8.01
N LEU A 124 -5.31 3.54 -9.19
CA LEU A 124 -3.98 3.81 -9.76
C LEU A 124 -3.12 4.70 -8.84
N THR A 125 -3.72 5.61 -8.07
CA THR A 125 -2.96 6.39 -7.07
C THR A 125 -2.33 5.51 -5.99
N CYS A 126 -3.02 4.45 -5.55
CA CYS A 126 -2.46 3.47 -4.61
C CYS A 126 -1.43 2.58 -5.32
N LEU A 127 -1.81 2.05 -6.48
CA LEU A 127 -1.00 1.12 -7.26
C LEU A 127 0.31 1.75 -7.74
N SER A 128 0.39 3.06 -7.92
CA SER A 128 1.67 3.75 -8.21
C SER A 128 2.78 3.52 -7.16
N CYS A 129 2.44 3.05 -5.96
CA CYS A 129 3.38 2.50 -4.97
C CYS A 129 3.32 0.97 -4.91
N HIS A 130 2.11 0.42 -4.91
CA HIS A 130 1.82 -0.96 -4.53
C HIS A 130 1.93 -1.98 -5.67
N ASP A 131 1.95 -1.53 -6.92
CA ASP A 131 2.06 -2.41 -8.10
C ASP A 131 3.48 -2.92 -8.38
N GLY A 132 4.47 -2.42 -7.63
CA GLY A 132 5.87 -2.84 -7.74
C GLY A 132 6.56 -2.42 -9.04
N THR A 133 5.97 -1.52 -9.84
CA THR A 133 6.53 -1.07 -11.13
C THR A 133 7.24 0.28 -11.05
N THR A 134 6.92 1.07 -10.03
CA THR A 134 7.46 2.41 -9.78
C THR A 134 8.05 2.45 -8.38
N ALA A 135 9.21 3.11 -8.22
CA ALA A 135 9.88 3.18 -6.95
C ALA A 135 9.03 3.95 -5.92
N VAL A 136 9.15 3.57 -4.65
CA VAL A 136 8.29 4.11 -3.59
C VAL A 136 8.51 5.61 -3.37
N ASP A 137 9.68 6.12 -3.72
CA ASP A 137 10.08 7.53 -3.62
C ASP A 137 10.10 8.26 -4.98
N SER A 138 9.55 7.63 -6.03
CA SER A 138 9.46 8.21 -7.37
C SER A 138 8.41 9.34 -7.40
N ILE A 139 8.89 10.56 -7.21
CA ILE A 139 8.08 11.78 -7.29
C ILE A 139 8.53 12.66 -8.46
N ILE A 140 7.67 13.59 -8.90
CA ILE A 140 7.89 14.45 -10.07
C ILE A 140 8.35 15.86 -9.69
N ASN A 141 8.02 16.31 -8.48
CA ASN A 141 8.40 17.60 -7.93
C ASN A 141 9.00 17.39 -6.54
N MET A 142 10.33 17.40 -6.48
CA MET A 142 11.06 17.27 -5.21
C MET A 142 11.06 18.60 -4.45
N PRO A 143 11.19 18.60 -3.10
CA PRO A 143 11.15 19.86 -2.34
C PRO A 143 12.20 20.89 -2.75
N GLY A 144 11.87 22.18 -2.68
CA GLY A 144 12.78 23.26 -3.06
C GLY A 144 12.67 23.68 -4.53
N ALA A 145 13.36 24.78 -4.86
CA ALA A 145 13.16 25.47 -6.14
C ALA A 145 13.79 24.72 -7.33
N GLY A 146 13.06 24.67 -8.44
CA GLY A 146 13.56 24.17 -9.72
C GLY A 146 13.70 22.64 -9.83
N ARG A 147 13.12 21.87 -8.90
CA ARG A 147 13.23 20.40 -8.86
C ARG A 147 11.97 19.69 -9.35
N TYR A 148 11.33 20.26 -10.36
CA TYR A 148 10.22 19.64 -11.08
C TYR A 148 10.71 19.07 -12.41
N ASN A 149 10.29 17.84 -12.72
CA ASN A 149 10.58 17.19 -14.01
C ASN A 149 9.28 16.66 -14.64
N ALA A 150 8.85 17.30 -15.72
CA ALA A 150 7.67 16.89 -16.48
C ALA A 150 7.81 15.50 -17.11
N ALA A 151 9.02 15.09 -17.52
CA ALA A 151 9.22 13.76 -18.10
C ALA A 151 9.01 12.64 -17.05
N GLN A 152 9.22 12.96 -15.77
CA GLN A 152 9.02 12.06 -14.65
C GLN A 152 7.52 11.72 -14.43
N GLU A 153 6.58 12.46 -15.03
CA GLU A 153 5.13 12.23 -14.90
C GLU A 153 4.72 10.82 -15.33
N THR A 154 5.37 10.25 -16.35
CA THR A 154 5.04 8.92 -16.90
C THR A 154 6.21 7.95 -16.93
N GLN A 155 7.44 8.45 -16.79
CA GLN A 155 8.64 7.65 -16.88
C GLN A 155 9.59 7.95 -15.72
N GLU A 156 9.84 6.93 -14.90
CA GLU A 156 10.79 7.03 -13.81
C GLU A 156 12.23 7.14 -14.33
N THR A 157 12.96 8.17 -13.89
CA THR A 157 14.38 8.36 -14.17
C THR A 157 15.16 8.43 -12.87
N THR A 158 16.16 7.57 -12.69
CA THR A 158 16.99 7.56 -11.48
C THR A 158 17.92 8.77 -11.43
N ASP A 159 18.37 9.29 -12.56
CA ASP A 159 19.23 10.49 -12.59
C ASP A 159 18.56 11.71 -11.95
N PHE A 160 17.26 11.88 -12.18
CA PHE A 160 16.47 12.91 -11.53
C PHE A 160 16.38 12.65 -10.03
N LEU A 161 15.99 11.46 -9.60
CA LEU A 161 15.82 11.12 -8.19
C LEU A 161 17.16 11.17 -7.41
N ASN A 162 18.27 10.74 -8.03
CA ASN A 162 19.64 10.80 -7.52
C ASN A 162 20.15 12.25 -7.34
N SER A 163 19.51 13.24 -7.97
CA SER A 163 19.88 14.66 -7.80
C SER A 163 19.40 15.24 -6.47
N TRP A 164 18.58 14.49 -5.72
CA TRP A 164 18.16 14.84 -4.38
C TRP A 164 19.26 14.63 -3.35
N ASN A 165 19.44 15.63 -2.49
CA ASN A 165 20.19 15.51 -1.26
C ASN A 165 19.30 16.03 -0.13
N ASN A 166 19.18 15.26 0.94
CA ASN A 166 18.55 15.72 2.18
C ASN A 166 19.55 16.54 3.02
N ARG A 167 19.13 17.08 4.17
CA ARG A 167 20.02 17.92 5.01
C ARG A 167 21.26 17.21 5.54
N ARG A 168 21.33 15.87 5.46
CA ARG A 168 22.47 15.05 5.93
C ARG A 168 23.43 14.67 4.79
N GLY A 169 23.11 14.98 3.53
CA GLY A 169 23.95 14.68 2.37
C GLY A 169 23.20 13.95 1.26
N PRO A 170 23.94 13.31 0.33
CA PRO A 170 23.35 12.44 -0.68
C PRO A 170 22.49 11.36 -0.06
N ASP A 171 21.32 11.18 -0.67
CA ASP A 171 20.31 10.24 -0.22
C ASP A 171 20.39 8.97 -1.07
N ALA A 172 19.31 8.55 -1.73
CA ALA A 172 19.29 7.29 -2.47
C ALA A 172 20.07 7.35 -3.78
N ASN A 173 20.79 6.26 -4.05
CA ASN A 173 21.35 5.93 -5.36
C ASN A 173 20.72 4.67 -5.97
N VAL A 174 19.88 3.98 -5.21
CA VAL A 174 19.00 2.91 -5.64
C VAL A 174 17.58 3.31 -5.26
N HIS A 175 16.63 3.18 -6.17
CA HIS A 175 15.23 3.54 -5.93
C HIS A 175 14.39 2.27 -5.96
N GLY A 176 14.02 1.80 -4.77
CA GLY A 176 13.36 0.51 -4.58
C GLY A 176 11.86 0.56 -4.84
N ARG A 177 11.38 -0.47 -5.54
CA ARG A 177 9.97 -0.80 -5.76
C ARG A 177 9.52 -1.83 -4.75
N LEU A 178 8.21 -1.93 -4.55
CA LEU A 178 7.59 -3.05 -3.81
C LEU A 178 7.58 -4.34 -4.65
N ALA A 179 8.77 -4.80 -5.05
CA ALA A 179 9.00 -5.98 -5.86
C ALA A 179 9.94 -6.98 -5.15
N ASN A 180 9.82 -8.27 -5.49
CA ASN A 180 10.51 -9.40 -4.84
C ASN A 180 12.02 -9.26 -4.74
N THR A 181 12.68 -8.73 -5.78
CA THR A 181 14.13 -8.55 -5.83
C THR A 181 14.60 -7.19 -5.34
N GLU A 182 13.68 -6.33 -4.91
CA GLU A 182 13.94 -4.96 -4.48
C GLU A 182 13.56 -4.83 -3.00
N CYS A 183 12.60 -3.98 -2.62
CA CYS A 183 12.26 -3.81 -1.21
C CYS A 183 11.80 -5.11 -0.54
N VAL A 184 11.07 -5.98 -1.24
CA VAL A 184 10.54 -7.24 -0.68
C VAL A 184 11.65 -8.29 -0.43
N SER A 185 12.84 -8.11 -1.02
CA SER A 185 14.00 -8.98 -0.76
C SER A 185 14.45 -8.94 0.71
N CYS A 186 14.25 -7.80 1.38
CA CYS A 186 14.52 -7.66 2.82
C CYS A 186 13.21 -7.71 3.63
N HIS A 187 12.11 -7.23 3.06
CA HIS A 187 10.83 -7.07 3.76
C HIS A 187 9.85 -8.23 3.52
N SER A 188 10.35 -9.45 3.61
CA SER A 188 9.57 -10.68 3.52
C SER A 188 10.04 -11.73 4.53
N PRO A 189 9.20 -12.74 4.84
CA PRO A 189 9.61 -13.86 5.68
C PRO A 189 10.80 -14.65 5.10
N ALA A 190 10.98 -14.58 3.78
CA ALA A 190 12.04 -15.25 3.04
C ALA A 190 13.33 -14.40 2.88
N GLY A 191 13.39 -13.18 3.44
CA GLY A 191 14.49 -12.23 3.22
C GLY A 191 15.84 -12.63 3.82
N GLY A 192 15.91 -13.78 4.52
CA GLY A 192 17.16 -14.34 5.05
C GLY A 192 17.94 -13.36 5.93
N PHE A 193 19.26 -13.33 5.77
CA PHE A 193 20.14 -12.42 6.52
C PHE A 193 19.85 -10.95 6.20
N SER A 194 19.53 -10.62 4.95
CA SER A 194 19.25 -9.25 4.50
C SER A 194 17.96 -8.68 5.12
N GLY A 195 16.99 -9.55 5.43
CA GLY A 195 15.74 -9.19 6.11
C GLY A 195 15.83 -9.18 7.64
N LEU A 196 16.99 -9.42 8.26
CA LEU A 196 17.11 -9.41 9.71
C LEU A 196 16.80 -8.03 10.27
N GLY A 197 15.71 -7.93 11.04
CA GLY A 197 15.26 -6.66 11.61
C GLY A 197 14.26 -5.91 10.73
N ALA A 198 14.12 -6.29 9.45
CA ALA A 198 13.11 -5.74 8.57
C ALA A 198 11.71 -6.21 8.99
N THR A 199 10.71 -5.36 8.75
CA THR A 199 9.31 -5.78 8.93
C THR A 199 8.78 -6.35 7.64
N ASP A 200 8.01 -7.43 7.72
CA ASP A 200 7.27 -7.97 6.59
C ASP A 200 6.20 -6.98 6.13
N PHE A 201 6.16 -6.73 4.83
CA PHE A 201 5.06 -6.02 4.18
C PHE A 201 4.66 -6.66 2.85
N THR A 202 5.00 -7.93 2.64
CA THR A 202 4.67 -8.69 1.42
C THR A 202 3.19 -8.60 1.05
N VAL A 203 2.31 -8.59 2.05
CA VAL A 203 0.85 -8.46 1.87
C VAL A 203 0.42 -7.14 1.21
N PHE A 204 1.29 -6.12 1.23
CA PHE A 204 1.07 -4.81 0.64
C PHE A 204 1.84 -4.63 -0.68
N ALA A 205 2.62 -5.62 -1.12
CA ALA A 205 3.22 -5.65 -2.45
C ALA A 205 2.22 -6.32 -3.42
N ILE A 206 1.21 -5.55 -3.82
CA ILE A 206 0.05 -6.02 -4.60
C ILE A 206 0.48 -6.51 -5.99
N GLY A 207 1.34 -5.75 -6.67
CA GLY A 207 1.74 -6.08 -8.02
C GLY A 207 0.70 -5.71 -9.08
N THR A 208 0.89 -6.23 -10.29
CA THR A 208 -0.04 -6.04 -11.42
C THR A 208 -1.03 -7.19 -11.59
N ASP A 209 -1.00 -8.18 -10.69
CA ASP A 209 -1.92 -9.32 -10.70
C ASP A 209 -2.94 -9.15 -9.58
N LEU A 210 -4.12 -8.65 -9.93
CA LEU A 210 -5.24 -8.37 -9.03
C LEU A 210 -6.26 -9.51 -9.00
N ARG A 211 -5.92 -10.70 -9.52
CA ARG A 211 -6.89 -11.81 -9.61
C ARG A 211 -7.31 -12.34 -8.25
N ASN A 212 -6.50 -12.15 -7.20
CA ASN A 212 -6.77 -12.55 -5.83
C ASN A 212 -7.10 -11.37 -4.90
N ASP A 213 -7.16 -10.15 -5.44
CA ASP A 213 -7.49 -8.95 -4.69
C ASP A 213 -8.99 -8.69 -4.69
N HIS A 214 -9.46 -7.97 -3.66
CA HIS A 214 -10.86 -7.55 -3.57
C HIS A 214 -11.25 -6.67 -4.77
N PRO A 215 -12.55 -6.56 -5.10
CA PRO A 215 -12.95 -6.06 -6.40
C PRO A 215 -12.48 -4.62 -6.65
N VAL A 216 -11.55 -4.48 -7.59
CA VAL A 216 -11.10 -3.21 -8.19
C VAL A 216 -11.66 -3.16 -9.61
N GLY A 217 -12.25 -2.02 -10.00
CA GLY A 217 -12.83 -1.82 -11.33
C GLY A 217 -14.10 -2.60 -11.61
N ILE A 218 -14.81 -3.15 -10.61
CA ILE A 218 -16.14 -3.75 -10.85
C ILE A 218 -17.21 -2.69 -10.82
N ARG A 219 -18.09 -2.70 -11.83
CA ARG A 219 -19.27 -1.84 -11.84
C ARG A 219 -20.19 -2.17 -10.68
N PHE A 220 -20.58 -1.14 -9.93
CA PHE A 220 -21.58 -1.28 -8.90
C PHE A 220 -22.98 -1.42 -9.54
N PRO A 221 -23.74 -2.47 -9.21
CA PRO A 221 -25.04 -2.71 -9.81
C PRO A 221 -26.07 -1.68 -9.37
N ALA A 222 -27.10 -1.49 -10.20
CA ALA A 222 -28.27 -0.73 -9.79
C ALA A 222 -29.07 -1.52 -8.73
N ALA A 223 -29.60 -0.81 -7.73
CA ALA A 223 -30.56 -1.40 -6.80
C ALA A 223 -31.85 -1.79 -7.55
N GLY A 224 -32.44 -2.93 -7.20
CA GLY A 224 -33.65 -3.41 -7.85
C GLY A 224 -34.35 -4.54 -7.09
N PRO A 225 -35.59 -4.89 -7.47
CA PRO A 225 -36.31 -5.99 -6.84
C PRO A 225 -35.52 -7.30 -6.90
N GLY A 226 -35.30 -7.94 -5.75
CA GLY A 226 -34.58 -9.20 -5.65
C GLY A 226 -33.05 -9.09 -5.65
N THR A 227 -32.49 -7.88 -5.59
CA THR A 227 -31.05 -7.68 -5.37
C THR A 227 -30.74 -7.36 -3.91
N ASP A 228 -29.54 -7.71 -3.45
CA ASP A 228 -29.07 -7.38 -2.09
C ASP A 228 -28.30 -6.05 -2.06
N PHE A 229 -28.37 -5.21 -3.11
CA PHE A 229 -27.59 -3.96 -3.20
C PHE A 229 -28.41 -2.75 -2.76
N LYS A 230 -27.79 -1.90 -1.94
CA LYS A 230 -28.29 -0.58 -1.55
C LYS A 230 -27.95 0.44 -2.63
N ASP A 231 -28.87 1.37 -2.90
CA ASP A 231 -28.59 2.51 -3.76
C ASP A 231 -27.82 3.59 -3.00
N PRO A 232 -26.66 4.08 -3.49
CA PRO A 232 -25.99 5.22 -2.89
C PRO A 232 -26.86 6.47 -3.01
N GLN A 233 -27.20 7.09 -1.88
CA GLN A 233 -28.20 8.18 -1.82
C GLN A 233 -27.72 9.48 -2.48
N ARG A 234 -26.42 9.60 -2.72
CA ARG A 234 -25.78 10.78 -3.27
C ARG A 234 -24.77 10.40 -4.33
N ARG A 235 -24.70 11.21 -5.39
CA ARG A 235 -23.79 11.00 -6.51
C ARG A 235 -23.56 12.29 -7.28
N ASP A 236 -22.36 12.43 -7.83
CA ASP A 236 -21.96 13.49 -8.76
C ASP A 236 -21.23 12.89 -9.97
N GLY A 237 -20.68 13.70 -10.87
CA GLY A 237 -20.00 13.20 -12.07
C GLY A 237 -18.78 12.30 -11.81
N ARG A 238 -18.19 12.33 -10.61
CA ARG A 238 -16.94 11.64 -10.24
C ARG A 238 -17.15 10.50 -9.26
N MET A 239 -18.13 10.58 -8.38
CA MET A 239 -18.35 9.57 -7.34
C MET A 239 -19.81 9.47 -6.88
N ALA A 240 -20.13 8.33 -6.27
CA ALA A 240 -21.33 8.11 -5.49
C ALA A 240 -20.93 7.70 -4.05
N TRP A 241 -21.74 8.01 -3.05
CA TRP A 241 -21.43 7.67 -1.66
C TRP A 241 -22.66 7.33 -0.85
N PHE A 242 -22.42 6.53 0.19
CA PHE A 242 -23.43 6.12 1.16
C PHE A 242 -23.45 7.11 2.33
N ASP A 243 -24.28 8.15 2.18
CA ASP A 243 -24.40 9.27 3.12
C ASP A 243 -25.00 8.80 4.45
N GLY A 244 -24.13 8.65 5.46
CA GLY A 244 -24.47 8.08 6.76
C GLY A 244 -24.99 9.10 7.77
N ASN A 245 -24.68 10.39 7.57
CA ASN A 245 -25.06 11.46 8.49
C ASN A 245 -26.10 12.44 7.91
N GLY A 246 -26.47 12.28 6.64
CA GLY A 246 -27.50 13.05 5.95
C GLY A 246 -27.08 14.47 5.54
N ASN A 247 -25.78 14.80 5.59
CA ASN A 247 -25.28 16.15 5.28
C ASN A 247 -25.13 16.41 3.77
N ALA A 248 -25.39 15.41 2.92
CA ALA A 248 -25.25 15.45 1.47
C ALA A 248 -23.83 15.81 0.97
N ARG A 249 -22.79 15.47 1.74
CA ARG A 249 -21.37 15.61 1.38
C ARG A 249 -20.65 14.29 1.63
N PRO A 250 -19.62 13.97 0.84
CA PRO A 250 -18.86 12.75 1.04
C PRO A 250 -17.89 12.91 2.22
N ASP A 251 -18.11 12.17 3.30
CA ASP A 251 -17.25 12.18 4.48
C ASP A 251 -16.20 11.06 4.43
N SER A 252 -15.08 11.24 5.14
CA SER A 252 -13.96 10.29 5.09
C SER A 252 -14.35 8.91 5.58
N ASN A 253 -15.33 8.83 6.50
CA ASN A 253 -15.86 7.62 7.10
C ASN A 253 -17.06 7.00 6.35
N GLU A 254 -17.24 7.33 5.08
CA GLU A 254 -18.34 6.81 4.25
C GLU A 254 -17.80 6.00 3.08
N ILE A 255 -18.41 4.86 2.77
CA ILE A 255 -18.07 4.09 1.57
C ILE A 255 -18.44 4.90 0.32
N ARG A 256 -17.54 4.85 -0.67
CA ARG A 256 -17.66 5.60 -1.93
C ARG A 256 -17.54 4.66 -3.12
N LEU A 257 -18.06 5.07 -4.26
CA LEU A 257 -17.88 4.43 -5.55
C LEU A 257 -17.36 5.48 -6.51
N TYR A 258 -16.47 5.12 -7.43
CA TYR A 258 -15.79 6.09 -8.29
C TYR A 258 -16.18 5.85 -9.73
N ASN A 259 -16.36 6.93 -10.47
CA ASN A 259 -16.57 6.86 -11.90
C ASN A 259 -15.21 6.86 -12.60
N ALA A 260 -14.81 5.73 -13.19
CA ALA A 260 -13.57 5.62 -13.95
C ALA A 260 -13.59 6.40 -15.28
N GLY A 261 -14.73 6.98 -15.66
CA GLY A 261 -14.94 7.66 -16.93
C GLY A 261 -15.64 6.76 -17.94
N GLY A 262 -15.66 7.16 -19.22
CA GLY A 262 -16.11 6.28 -20.31
C GLY A 262 -17.61 5.97 -20.41
N GLY A 263 -18.42 6.29 -19.40
CA GLY A 263 -19.84 5.92 -19.33
C GLY A 263 -20.10 4.58 -18.64
N ASP A 264 -19.06 4.00 -18.04
CA ASP A 264 -19.09 2.66 -17.42
C ASP A 264 -19.82 2.63 -16.07
N GLY A 265 -20.17 3.79 -15.52
CA GLY A 265 -20.90 3.93 -14.26
C GLY A 265 -19.97 4.13 -13.06
N TYR A 266 -20.50 3.89 -11.86
CA TYR A 266 -19.68 3.93 -10.64
C TYR A 266 -19.18 2.54 -10.32
N GLU A 267 -17.91 2.44 -9.97
CA GLU A 267 -17.19 1.20 -9.74
C GLU A 267 -16.66 1.14 -8.30
N VAL A 268 -16.45 -0.09 -7.83
CA VAL A 268 -15.71 -0.35 -6.58
C VAL A 268 -14.23 -0.29 -6.89
N GLU A 269 -13.51 0.52 -6.10
CA GLU A 269 -12.09 0.80 -6.25
C GLU A 269 -11.37 0.72 -4.90
N CYS A 270 -10.04 0.75 -4.86
CA CYS A 270 -9.28 0.79 -3.61
C CYS A 270 -9.80 1.89 -2.66
N ALA A 271 -10.01 3.09 -3.21
CA ALA A 271 -10.46 4.26 -2.44
C ALA A 271 -11.94 4.18 -2.00
N SER A 272 -12.70 3.17 -2.43
CA SER A 272 -14.07 2.91 -1.98
C SER A 272 -14.09 2.52 -0.51
N CYS A 273 -13.15 1.66 -0.13
CA CYS A 273 -13.02 1.14 1.22
C CYS A 273 -11.90 1.83 1.99
N HIS A 274 -10.88 2.36 1.31
CA HIS A 274 -9.71 2.96 1.95
C HIS A 274 -9.66 4.49 1.82
N ASP A 275 -9.22 5.16 2.88
CA ASP A 275 -8.81 6.57 2.89
C ASP A 275 -7.37 6.67 3.37
N PRO A 276 -6.40 7.04 2.50
CA PRO A 276 -4.99 7.06 2.87
C PRO A 276 -4.67 8.08 3.96
N HIS A 277 -5.56 9.02 4.28
CA HIS A 277 -5.34 9.99 5.36
C HIS A 277 -5.66 9.41 6.75
N GLY A 278 -6.32 8.26 6.81
CA GLY A 278 -6.81 7.65 8.06
C GLY A 278 -8.21 8.15 8.45
N VAL A 279 -8.94 7.31 9.19
CA VAL A 279 -10.29 7.62 9.66
C VAL A 279 -10.43 7.20 11.12
N PRO A 280 -10.64 8.13 12.07
CA PRO A 280 -10.70 9.59 11.89
C PRO A 280 -9.32 10.19 11.55
N SER A 281 -9.26 11.11 10.58
CA SER A 281 -8.05 11.87 10.23
C SER A 281 -7.77 12.90 11.34
N ALA A 282 -6.84 12.54 12.23
CA ALA A 282 -6.97 12.71 13.68
C ALA A 282 -7.22 14.12 14.25
N GLY A 283 -8.50 14.41 14.50
CA GLY A 283 -8.97 15.22 15.63
C GLY A 283 -10.20 14.58 16.29
N PRO A 284 -10.60 14.99 17.51
CA PRO A 284 -9.78 14.90 18.71
C PRO A 284 -10.01 13.60 19.51
N GLY A 285 -8.92 12.90 19.84
CA GLY A 285 -8.88 11.66 20.64
C GLY A 285 -8.62 10.36 19.84
N SER A 286 -8.14 10.52 18.62
CA SER A 286 -8.07 9.49 17.57
C SER A 286 -7.58 8.11 18.00
N GLN A 287 -8.18 7.11 17.37
CA GLN A 287 -7.68 5.77 17.08
C GLN A 287 -8.82 5.05 16.33
N PHE A 288 -8.80 5.02 15.00
CA PHE A 288 -9.15 3.83 14.23
C PHE A 288 -8.25 3.83 13.00
N ASN A 289 -7.62 2.69 12.76
CA ASN A 289 -6.81 2.44 11.57
C ASN A 289 -6.57 0.92 11.46
N ALA A 290 -7.57 0.16 11.03
CA ALA A 290 -7.31 -1.20 10.53
C ALA A 290 -6.90 -1.11 9.05
N THR A 291 -5.74 -0.45 8.88
CA THR A 291 -5.05 -0.02 7.65
C THR A 291 -5.96 0.65 6.61
N PHE A 292 -6.36 1.87 6.96
CA PHE A 292 -7.05 2.86 6.15
C PHE A 292 -8.51 2.62 5.80
N LEU A 293 -9.18 1.63 6.39
CA LEU A 293 -10.61 1.47 6.16
C LEU A 293 -11.40 2.73 6.56
N ARG A 294 -12.32 3.15 5.68
CA ARG A 294 -13.27 4.24 5.92
C ARG A 294 -14.24 3.90 7.05
N VAL A 295 -14.66 2.66 7.10
CA VAL A 295 -15.62 2.14 8.09
C VAL A 295 -14.98 0.95 8.79
N SER A 296 -15.09 0.88 10.13
CA SER A 296 -14.66 -0.32 10.86
C SER A 296 -15.45 -1.53 10.40
N ASN A 297 -14.79 -2.65 10.12
CA ASN A 297 -15.50 -3.86 9.71
C ASN A 297 -16.12 -4.64 10.89
N THR A 298 -16.26 -4.01 12.06
CA THR A 298 -16.99 -4.59 13.20
C THR A 298 -18.42 -4.93 12.77
N GLY A 299 -18.84 -6.18 12.97
CA GLY A 299 -20.18 -6.64 12.57
C GLY A 299 -20.43 -6.62 11.06
N SER A 300 -19.38 -6.70 10.23
CA SER A 300 -19.49 -6.64 8.76
C SER A 300 -20.01 -5.29 8.23
N ALA A 301 -19.81 -4.20 8.97
CA ALA A 301 -20.35 -2.89 8.61
C ALA A 301 -19.84 -2.35 7.26
N VAL A 302 -18.63 -2.73 6.82
CA VAL A 302 -18.16 -2.41 5.45
C VAL A 302 -19.09 -3.06 4.41
N CYS A 303 -19.37 -4.35 4.56
CA CYS A 303 -20.24 -5.08 3.64
C CYS A 303 -21.67 -4.53 3.69
N GLN A 304 -22.18 -4.26 4.89
CA GLN A 304 -23.53 -3.73 5.10
C GLN A 304 -23.69 -2.27 4.64
N SER A 305 -22.60 -1.57 4.29
CA SER A 305 -22.72 -0.25 3.66
C SER A 305 -23.36 -0.36 2.27
N CYS A 306 -22.97 -1.38 1.51
CA CYS A 306 -23.46 -1.62 0.15
C CYS A 306 -24.55 -2.69 0.07
N HIS A 307 -24.57 -3.64 1.02
CA HIS A 307 -25.46 -4.80 0.96
C HIS A 307 -26.58 -4.76 2.01
N SER A 308 -27.76 -5.21 1.60
CA SER A 308 -28.95 -5.50 2.41
C SER A 308 -29.08 -7.02 2.57
N LYS A 309 -28.28 -7.60 3.47
CA LYS A 309 -28.30 -9.03 3.81
C LYS A 309 -28.88 -9.25 5.20
#